data_AF-A0A378X825-F1
#
_entry.id   AF-A0A378X825-F1
#
_cell.length_a   1.000
_cell.length_b   1.000
_cell.length_c   1.000
_cell.angle_alpha   90.00
_cell.angle_beta   90.00
_cell.angle_gamma   90.00
#
_symmetry.space_group_name_H-M   'P 1'
#
loop_
_entity.id
_entity.type
_entity.pdbx_description
1 polymer ?
#
loop_
_entity_poly.entity_id
_entity_poly.type
_entity_poly.pdbx_seq_one_letter_code
_entity_poly.pdbx_strand_id
1 'polypeptide(L)'
;MAEKLGLSPSGYAKLERGQTQLHLSRLQELADIFGIDPIELLQSNESNLVCQITEGDNNQGHNYYCGDQSLVMEVEKLKLQLENRDSLLAQKNVIIEQLEARVEMQQEMLDLLKKNS
;
A
#
# COMPACT_ATOMS: atom_id res chain seq x y z
N MET A 1 -18.08 19.25 -28.09
CA MET A 1 -17.07 19.34 -27.02
C MET A 1 -16.14 20.53 -27.22
N ALA A 2 -15.56 20.69 -28.42
CA ALA A 2 -14.74 21.86 -28.78
C ALA A 2 -15.40 23.21 -28.41
N GLU A 3 -16.64 23.45 -28.83
CA GLU A 3 -17.38 24.69 -28.48
C GLU A 3 -17.61 24.87 -26.98
N LYS A 4 -17.87 23.79 -26.24
CA LYS A 4 -18.06 23.85 -24.78
C LYS A 4 -16.78 24.27 -24.03
N LEU A 5 -15.62 24.00 -24.64
CA LEU A 5 -14.30 24.40 -24.14
C LEU A 5 -13.78 25.70 -24.78
N GLY A 6 -14.59 26.37 -25.62
CA GLY A 6 -14.16 27.57 -26.36
C GLY A 6 -13.04 27.30 -27.37
N LEU A 7 -12.90 26.07 -27.86
CA LEU A 7 -11.86 25.64 -28.79
C LEU A 7 -12.42 25.46 -30.22
N SER A 8 -11.56 25.69 -31.21
CA SER A 8 -11.85 25.25 -32.58
C SER A 8 -11.85 23.71 -32.65
N PRO A 9 -12.55 23.11 -33.64
CA PRO A 9 -12.51 21.66 -33.84
C PRO A 9 -11.09 21.10 -33.99
N SER A 10 -10.21 21.85 -34.66
CA SER A 10 -8.80 21.48 -34.80
C SER A 10 -8.01 21.62 -33.50
N GLY A 11 -8.31 22.61 -32.67
CA GLY A 11 -7.71 22.79 -31.35
C GLY A 11 -8.08 21.66 -30.40
N TYR A 12 -9.36 21.27 -30.37
CA TYR A 12 -9.83 20.14 -29.58
C TYR A 12 -9.25 18.80 -30.06
N ALA A 13 -9.15 18.58 -31.38
CA ALA A 13 -8.53 17.36 -31.92
C ALA A 13 -7.03 17.23 -31.56
N LYS A 14 -6.30 18.34 -31.43
CA LYS A 14 -4.90 18.32 -30.95
C LYS A 14 -4.81 17.94 -29.47
N LEU A 15 -5.77 18.39 -28.66
CA LEU A 15 -5.87 18.05 -27.24
C LEU A 15 -6.07 16.54 -27.06
N GLU A 16 -7.04 15.95 -27.76
CA GLU A 16 -7.34 14.50 -27.68
C GLU A 16 -6.17 13.63 -28.14
N ARG A 17 -5.33 14.13 -29.06
CA ARG A 17 -4.13 13.43 -29.55
C ARG A 17 -2.89 13.65 -28.67
N GLY A 18 -3.02 14.36 -27.55
CA GLY A 18 -1.89 14.68 -26.66
C GLY A 18 -0.86 15.63 -27.29
N GLN A 19 -1.22 16.38 -28.32
CA GLN A 19 -0.32 17.32 -29.02
C GLN A 19 -0.29 18.69 -28.34
N THR A 20 -1.02 18.88 -27.25
CA THR A 20 -1.09 20.11 -26.46
C THR A 20 -0.96 19.75 -25.00
N GLN A 21 -0.14 20.49 -24.24
CA GLN A 21 -0.02 20.27 -22.80
C GLN A 21 -1.33 20.68 -22.11
N LEU A 22 -1.82 19.80 -21.24
CA LEU A 22 -3.00 20.06 -20.43
C LEU A 22 -2.57 20.81 -19.16
N HIS A 23 -3.18 21.96 -18.91
CA HIS A 23 -3.01 22.71 -17.67
C HIS A 23 -4.11 22.34 -16.67
N LEU A 24 -3.85 22.50 -15.37
CA LEU A 24 -4.81 22.18 -14.30
C LEU A 24 -6.13 22.96 -14.44
N SER A 25 -6.07 24.23 -14.88
CA SER A 25 -7.27 25.02 -15.18
C SER A 25 -8.14 24.39 -16.27
N ARG A 26 -7.52 23.77 -17.28
CA ARG A 26 -8.24 23.09 -18.37
C ARG A 26 -8.83 21.76 -17.91
N LEU A 27 -8.18 21.07 -16.99
CA LEU A 27 -8.72 19.88 -16.34
C LEU A 27 -10.00 20.22 -15.56
N GLN A 28 -10.01 21.35 -14.84
CA GLN A 28 -11.19 21.83 -14.12
C GLN A 28 -12.35 22.11 -15.08
N GLU A 29 -12.11 22.85 -16.16
CA GLU A 29 -13.15 23.14 -17.17
C GLU A 29 -13.75 21.85 -17.76
N LEU A 30 -12.91 20.84 -18.02
CA LEU A 30 -13.38 19.53 -18.49
C LEU A 30 -14.25 18.85 -17.43
N ALA A 31 -13.81 18.82 -16.17
CA ALA A 31 -14.55 18.22 -15.06
C ALA A 31 -15.93 18.88 -14.89
N ASP A 32 -15.99 20.21 -14.97
CA ASP A 32 -17.24 20.98 -14.88
C ASP A 32 -18.21 20.63 -16.03
N ILE A 33 -17.69 20.43 -17.25
CA ILE A 33 -18.52 20.04 -18.41
C ILE A 33 -19.08 18.61 -18.25
N PHE A 34 -18.30 17.71 -17.65
CA PHE A 34 -18.69 16.32 -17.42
C PHE A 34 -19.49 16.12 -16.12
N GLY A 35 -19.46 17.09 -15.20
CA GLY A 35 -20.13 17.02 -13.90
C GLY A 35 -19.50 16.00 -12.94
N ILE A 36 -18.19 15.81 -13.02
CA ILE A 36 -17.42 14.86 -12.20
C ILE A 36 -16.34 15.59 -11.41
N ASP A 37 -15.72 14.93 -10.43
CA ASP A 37 -14.55 15.47 -9.74
C ASP A 37 -13.33 15.51 -10.69
N PRO A 38 -12.51 16.58 -10.72
CA PRO A 38 -11.29 16.64 -11.53
C PRO A 38 -10.30 15.50 -11.29
N ILE A 39 -10.30 14.91 -10.08
CA ILE A 39 -9.47 13.75 -9.74
C ILE A 39 -9.94 12.51 -10.51
N GLU A 40 -11.23 12.37 -10.79
CA GLU A 40 -11.76 11.25 -11.58
C GLU A 40 -11.27 11.26 -13.03
N LEU A 41 -10.90 12.44 -13.58
CA LEU A 41 -10.26 12.54 -14.90
C LEU A 41 -8.81 12.06 -14.91
N LEU A 42 -8.16 12.05 -13.74
CA LEU A 42 -6.77 11.65 -13.56
C LEU A 42 -6.67 10.17 -13.17
N GLN A 43 -7.62 9.67 -12.38
CA GLN A 43 -7.64 8.28 -11.94
C GLN A 43 -7.98 7.36 -13.11
N SER A 44 -7.00 6.57 -13.54
CA SER A 44 -7.24 5.45 -14.45
C SER A 44 -7.11 4.14 -13.67
N ASN A 45 -7.97 3.16 -13.97
CA ASN A 45 -7.96 1.86 -13.29
C ASN A 45 -6.66 1.07 -13.52
N GLU A 46 -5.79 1.50 -14.44
CA GLU A 46 -4.59 0.77 -14.84
C GLU A 46 -3.28 1.48 -14.50
N SER A 47 -3.31 2.75 -14.06
CA SER A 47 -2.09 3.53 -13.82
C SER A 47 -2.12 4.30 -12.51
N ASN A 48 -1.11 4.07 -11.66
CA ASN A 48 -0.85 4.90 -10.49
C ASN A 48 -0.58 6.35 -10.91
N LEU A 49 -1.24 7.29 -10.25
CA LEU A 49 -1.03 8.71 -10.48
C LEU A 49 0.30 9.14 -9.89
N VAL A 50 1.18 9.70 -10.72
CA VAL A 50 2.45 10.28 -10.27
C VAL A 50 2.33 11.80 -10.35
N CYS A 51 2.41 12.46 -9.20
CA CYS A 51 2.41 13.90 -9.10
C CYS A 51 3.83 14.37 -8.77
N GLN A 52 4.43 15.14 -9.67
CA GLN A 52 5.67 15.85 -9.39
C GLN A 52 5.31 17.24 -8.85
N ILE A 53 5.59 17.47 -7.57
CA ILE A 53 5.38 18.77 -6.94
C ILE A 53 6.77 19.39 -6.72
N THR A 54 6.99 20.57 -7.29
CA THR A 54 8.20 21.36 -7.07
C THR A 54 7.87 22.48 -6.10
N GLU A 55 8.42 22.43 -4.89
CA GLU A 55 8.28 23.49 -3.89
C GLU A 55 9.57 24.32 -3.80
N GLY A 56 9.45 25.64 -4.01
CA GLY A 56 10.55 26.61 -3.87
C GLY A 56 11.47 26.79 -5.08
N ASP A 57 12.32 27.82 -5.04
CA ASP A 57 13.25 28.22 -6.13
C ASP A 57 14.37 27.19 -6.41
N ASN A 58 14.55 26.20 -5.54
CA ASN A 58 15.69 25.28 -5.59
C ASN A 58 15.47 24.04 -6.47
N ASN A 59 14.38 23.98 -7.23
CA ASN A 59 14.07 22.91 -8.19
C ASN A 59 14.22 21.49 -7.61
N GLN A 60 13.98 21.33 -6.31
CA GLN A 60 13.92 20.04 -5.66
C GLN A 60 12.50 19.50 -5.84
N GLY A 61 12.30 18.75 -6.93
CA GLY A 61 11.04 18.07 -7.19
C GLY A 61 10.89 16.89 -6.23
N HIS A 62 9.82 16.89 -5.45
CA HIS A 62 9.39 15.73 -4.69
C HIS A 62 8.39 14.93 -5.54
N ASN A 63 8.66 13.63 -5.70
CA ASN A 63 7.74 12.72 -6.39
C ASN A 63 6.75 12.17 -5.37
N TYR A 64 5.47 12.49 -5.54
CA TYR A 64 4.38 11.94 -4.76
C TYR A 64 3.68 10.87 -5.60
N TYR A 65 3.75 9.63 -5.12
CA TYR A 65 3.02 8.51 -5.69
C TYR A 65 1.63 8.48 -5.05
N CYS A 66 0.61 8.88 -5.82
CA CYS A 66 -0.78 8.75 -5.43
C CYS A 66 -1.25 7.36 -5.88
N GLY A 67 -1.12 6.39 -4.98
CA GLY A 67 -1.53 5.01 -5.21
C GLY A 67 -1.62 4.25 -3.90
N ASP A 68 -2.13 3.03 -3.97
CA ASP A 68 -2.44 2.14 -2.85
C ASP A 68 -1.19 1.66 -2.05
N GLN A 69 -0.06 2.34 -2.22
CA GLN A 69 1.22 2.06 -1.60
C GLN A 69 1.13 2.02 -0.07
N SER A 70 0.24 2.82 0.53
CA SER A 70 -0.04 2.71 1.97
C SER A 70 -0.67 1.36 2.34
N LEU A 71 -1.60 0.84 1.54
CA LEU A 71 -2.20 -0.47 1.78
C LEU A 71 -1.22 -1.59 1.49
N VAL A 72 -0.40 -1.46 0.43
CA VAL A 72 0.67 -2.44 0.13
C VAL A 72 1.68 -2.52 1.27
N MET A 73 2.17 -1.39 1.77
CA MET A 73 3.08 -1.35 2.92
C MET A 73 2.44 -1.94 4.18
N GLU A 74 1.16 -1.66 4.44
CA GLU A 74 0.46 -2.22 5.60
C GLU A 74 0.27 -3.74 5.45
N VAL A 75 -0.02 -4.23 4.24
CA VAL A 75 -0.11 -5.69 3.97
C VAL A 75 1.24 -6.38 4.18
N GLU A 76 2.34 -5.81 3.71
CA GLU A 76 3.68 -6.35 3.93
C GLU A 76 4.03 -6.39 5.43
N LYS A 77 3.73 -5.32 6.15
CA LYS A 77 3.92 -5.24 7.60
C LYS A 77 3.09 -6.28 8.35
N LEU A 78 1.81 -6.47 7.98
CA LEU A 78 0.95 -7.48 8.58
C LEU A 78 1.46 -8.90 8.31
N LYS A 79 1.94 -9.20 7.11
CA LYS A 79 2.57 -10.49 6.78
C LYS A 79 3.80 -10.75 7.64
N LEU A 80 4.68 -9.76 7.79
CA LEU A 80 5.88 -9.87 8.62
C LEU A 80 5.52 -10.11 10.10
N GLN A 81 4.49 -9.42 10.60
CA GLN A 81 4.00 -9.64 11.96
C GLN A 81 3.43 -11.05 12.16
N LEU A 82 2.72 -11.60 11.17
CA LEU A 82 2.23 -12.98 11.24
C LEU A 82 3.38 -13.98 11.28
N GLU A 83 4.35 -13.87 10.39
CA GLU A 83 5.51 -14.77 10.34
C GLU A 83 6.29 -14.75 11.66
N ASN A 84 6.49 -13.57 12.25
CA ASN A 84 7.14 -13.43 13.54
C ASN A 84 6.36 -14.14 14.67
N ARG A 85 5.04 -13.97 14.68
CA ARG A 85 4.16 -14.62 15.67
C ARG A 85 4.17 -16.14 15.51
N ASP A 86 4.15 -16.65 14.30
CA ASP A 86 4.22 -18.09 14.03
C ASP A 86 5.55 -18.68 14.49
N SER A 87 6.67 -17.99 14.24
CA SER A 87 7.99 -18.37 14.75
C SER A 87 8.04 -18.39 16.28
N LEU A 88 7.47 -17.36 16.93
CA LEU A 88 7.38 -17.30 18.40
C LEU A 88 6.51 -18.43 18.97
N LEU A 89 5.40 -18.76 18.31
CA LEU A 89 4.54 -19.87 18.71
C LEU A 89 5.26 -21.21 18.58
N ALA A 90 5.98 -21.44 17.49
CA ALA A 90 6.78 -22.65 17.30
C ALA A 90 7.85 -22.79 18.40
N GLN A 91 8.57 -21.71 18.71
CA GLN A 91 9.56 -21.72 19.79
C GLN A 91 8.93 -22.01 21.16
N LYS A 92 7.75 -21.43 21.44
CA LYS A 92 7.02 -21.71 22.69
C LYS A 92 6.58 -23.16 22.79
N ASN A 93 6.10 -23.76 21.69
CA ASN A 93 5.69 -25.17 21.69
C ASN A 93 6.88 -26.09 21.99
N VAL A 94 8.04 -25.84 21.37
CA VAL A 94 9.27 -26.60 21.68
C VAL A 94 9.65 -26.50 23.15
N ILE A 95 9.54 -25.31 23.75
CA ILE A 95 9.83 -25.13 25.18
C ILE A 95 8.81 -25.89 26.05
N ILE A 96 7.52 -25.87 25.69
CA ILE A 96 6.48 -26.61 26.40
C ILE A 96 6.79 -28.12 26.37
N GLU A 97 7.09 -28.68 25.20
CA GLU A 97 7.47 -30.09 25.06
C GLU A 97 8.68 -30.47 25.93
N GLN A 98 9.71 -29.60 25.95
CA GLN A 98 10.89 -29.81 26.79
C GLN A 98 10.57 -29.78 28.30
N LEU A 99 9.67 -28.89 28.72
CA LEU A 99 9.23 -28.80 30.11
C LEU A 99 8.38 -30.00 30.52
N GLU A 100 7.49 -30.46 29.65
CA GLU A 100 6.66 -31.65 29.88
C GLU A 100 7.53 -32.90 30.05
N ALA A 101 8.50 -33.11 29.15
CA ALA A 101 9.45 -34.22 29.26
C ALA A 101 10.29 -34.16 30.55
N ARG A 102 10.67 -32.95 30.99
CA ARG A 102 11.41 -32.76 32.24
C ARG A 102 10.56 -33.09 33.47
N VAL A 103 9.28 -32.72 33.48
CA VAL A 103 8.35 -33.05 34.56
C VAL A 103 8.16 -34.56 34.64
N GLU A 104 7.99 -35.24 33.49
CA GLU A 104 7.86 -36.70 33.43
C GLU A 104 9.10 -37.39 34.03
N MET A 105 10.30 -37.00 33.61
CA MET A 105 11.55 -37.54 34.16
C MET A 105 11.68 -37.31 35.67
N GLN A 106 11.27 -36.14 36.17
CA GLN A 106 11.27 -35.84 37.60
C GLN A 106 10.28 -36.72 38.37
N GLN A 107 9.09 -36.97 37.80
CA GLN A 107 8.08 -37.84 38.36
C GLN A 107 8.60 -39.29 38.48
N GLU A 108 9.21 -39.81 37.42
CA GLU A 108 9.82 -41.15 37.41
C GLU A 108 10.91 -41.31 38.48
N MET A 109 11.80 -40.31 38.60
CA MET A 109 12.83 -40.32 39.64
C MET A 109 12.24 -40.37 41.04
N LEU A 110 11.17 -39.60 41.31
CA LEU A 110 10.50 -39.61 42.61
C LEU A 110 9.86 -40.97 42.92
N ASP A 111 9.27 -41.63 41.91
CA ASP A 111 8.67 -42.95 42.09
C ASP A 111 9.72 -44.04 42.35
N LEU A 112 10.89 -43.96 41.71
CA LEU A 112 12.02 -44.84 42.00
C LEU A 112 12.53 -44.66 43.44
N LEU A 113 12.64 -43.42 43.92
CA LEU A 113 13.06 -43.14 45.29
C LEU A 113 12.05 -43.64 46.33
N LYS A 114 10.74 -43.51 46.06
CA LYS A 114 9.68 -44.03 46.93
C LYS A 114 9.66 -45.55 46.99
N LYS A 115 9.98 -46.25 45.90
CA LYS A 115 10.04 -47.73 45.87
C LYS A 115 11.24 -48.31 46.65
N ASN A 116 12.29 -47.51 46.83
CA ASN A 116 13.52 -47.89 47.54
C ASN A 116 13.55 -47.43 49.02
N SER A 117 12.47 -46.80 49.52
CA SER A 117 12.27 -46.44 50.92
C SER A 117 11.27 -47.38 51.59
#